data_AF-A0A3C0BEJ9-F1
#
_entry.id   AF-A0A3C0BEJ9-F1
#
_cell.length_a   1.000
_cell.length_b   1.000
_cell.length_c   1.000
_cell.angle_alpha   90.00
_cell.angle_beta   90.00
_cell.angle_gamma   90.00
#
_symmetry.space_group_name_H-M   'P 1'
#
loop_
_entity.id
_entity.type
_entity.pdbx_description
1 polymer ?
#
loop_
_entity_poly.entity_id
_entity_poly.type
_entity_poly.pdbx_seq_one_letter_code
_entity_poly.pdbx_strand_id
1 'polypeptide(L)'
;TGGGSGTFDDPFDVNSARANNSGLGKWVQGYIVGVNETDVEPFEANFAAPFRTNTNLLLAQTADEVNLSNCLTVQLPAGAIRDALNLVDHPENKGKEVKLLGNLEAYFGQPGLKGLTGYWLDGNGIIPATGFFTEEFATNLGTFTAENITGAEVWEWANFGGGCAKMTGFANQANHVNEDWLISPSISLAGLTGVSMSFTEAINFITSLSDLQVLISTNYTSGNPNSATWTELTGFTRSPGNSWTFVESGSVSLAAYEGQNVRIAFKYLSSNSAGATWEIGRVVLSSSK
;
A
#
# COMPACT_ATOMS: atom_id res chain seq x y z
N THR A 1 -0.24 9.64 25.70
CA THR A 1 0.93 8.81 25.33
C THR A 1 0.73 8.40 23.90
N GLY A 2 1.57 8.88 23.00
CA GLY A 2 1.45 8.49 21.60
C GLY A 2 2.07 7.10 21.34
N GLY A 3 1.66 6.44 20.26
CA GLY A 3 2.19 5.16 19.78
C GLY A 3 2.69 5.15 18.33
N GLY A 4 3.21 4.00 17.92
CA GLY A 4 3.71 3.71 16.57
C GLY A 4 5.23 3.60 16.47
N SER A 5 5.72 2.92 15.43
CA SER A 5 7.15 2.79 15.08
C SER A 5 7.53 3.64 13.86
N GLY A 6 6.55 4.29 13.22
CA GLY A 6 6.75 5.13 12.05
C GLY A 6 6.90 4.35 10.74
N THR A 7 6.43 3.10 10.71
CA THR A 7 6.33 2.26 9.51
C THR A 7 4.94 2.39 8.89
N PHE A 8 4.73 1.88 7.67
CA PHE A 8 3.41 1.98 7.04
C PHE A 8 2.32 1.24 7.83
N ASP A 9 2.66 0.04 8.33
CA ASP A 9 1.75 -0.82 9.09
C ASP A 9 1.56 -0.35 10.54
N ASP A 10 2.57 0.28 11.11
CA ASP A 10 2.56 0.83 12.47
C ASP A 10 3.07 2.29 12.45
N PRO A 11 2.28 3.22 11.87
CA PRO A 11 2.67 4.62 11.72
C PRO A 11 2.67 5.32 13.07
N PHE A 12 3.46 6.38 13.20
CA PHE A 12 3.34 7.26 14.36
C PHE A 12 1.95 7.92 14.36
N ASP A 13 1.29 7.96 15.52
CA ASP A 13 0.18 8.88 15.68
C ASP A 13 0.65 10.34 15.74
N VAL A 14 -0.28 11.29 15.59
CA VAL A 14 0.03 12.73 15.59
C VAL A 14 0.75 13.14 16.88
N ASN A 15 0.35 12.60 18.03
CA ASN A 15 0.97 12.93 19.32
C ASN A 15 2.44 12.49 19.38
N SER A 16 2.77 11.29 18.88
CA SER A 16 4.14 10.76 18.81
C SER A 16 5.00 11.54 17.84
N ALA A 17 4.47 11.83 16.66
CA ALA A 17 5.16 12.59 15.62
C ALA A 17 5.52 14.00 16.09
N ARG A 18 4.65 14.61 16.92
CA ARG A 18 4.88 15.93 17.51
C ARG A 18 5.86 15.88 18.69
N ALA A 19 5.69 14.92 19.59
CA ALA A 19 6.56 14.77 20.77
C ALA A 19 8.00 14.42 20.38
N ASN A 20 8.18 13.63 19.32
CA ASN A 20 9.48 13.16 18.83
C ASN A 20 9.69 13.63 17.37
N ASN A 21 9.66 14.95 17.14
CA ASN A 21 9.69 15.56 15.81
C ASN A 21 11.08 15.53 15.15
N SER A 22 11.59 14.32 14.94
CA SER A 22 12.87 14.05 14.30
C SER A 22 12.82 12.70 13.59
N GLY A 23 13.58 12.58 12.50
CA GLY A 23 13.70 11.33 11.76
C GLY A 23 13.24 11.47 10.31
N LEU A 24 13.93 10.76 9.42
CA LEU A 24 13.65 10.75 7.99
C LEU A 24 12.72 9.59 7.64
N GLY A 25 11.88 9.78 6.62
CA GLY A 25 11.05 8.71 6.05
C GLY A 25 10.18 8.00 7.08
N LYS A 26 9.43 8.75 7.89
CA LYS A 26 8.49 8.23 8.88
C LYS A 26 7.06 8.38 8.39
N TRP A 27 6.30 7.29 8.53
CA TRP A 27 4.86 7.31 8.36
C TRP A 27 4.18 7.88 9.59
N VAL A 28 3.26 8.81 9.37
CA VAL A 28 2.41 9.42 10.39
C VAL A 28 0.96 9.25 9.99
N GLN A 29 0.10 8.83 10.93
CA GLN A 29 -1.34 8.70 10.75
C GLN A 29 -2.09 9.74 11.59
N GLY A 30 -3.09 10.38 11.00
CA GLY A 30 -3.95 11.34 11.68
C GLY A 30 -5.09 11.85 10.80
N TYR A 31 -5.97 12.67 11.38
CA TYR A 31 -7.09 13.26 10.67
C TYR A 31 -6.71 14.59 10.03
N ILE A 32 -7.13 14.82 8.78
CA ILE A 32 -6.97 16.10 8.10
C ILE A 32 -7.98 17.10 8.68
N VAL A 33 -7.52 18.11 9.40
CA VAL A 33 -8.42 19.05 10.11
C VAL A 33 -8.47 20.46 9.53
N GLY A 34 -7.48 20.85 8.73
CA GLY A 34 -7.42 22.19 8.15
C GLY A 34 -6.13 22.48 7.42
N VAL A 35 -5.82 23.76 7.26
CA VAL A 35 -4.58 24.29 6.65
C VAL A 35 -4.11 25.50 7.45
N ASN A 36 -2.85 25.88 7.31
CA ASN A 36 -2.43 27.26 7.55
C ASN A 36 -2.62 28.06 6.26
N GLU A 37 -3.42 29.12 6.32
CA GLU A 37 -3.56 30.08 5.25
C GLU A 37 -2.31 30.94 5.15
N THR A 38 -1.67 30.86 3.99
CA THR A 38 -0.38 31.53 3.70
C THR A 38 -0.52 32.75 2.80
N ASP A 39 -1.76 33.09 2.44
CA ASP A 39 -2.12 34.30 1.69
C ASP A 39 -2.35 35.54 2.58
N VAL A 40 -2.17 35.39 3.89
CA VAL A 40 -2.28 36.43 4.93
C VAL A 40 -1.00 36.48 5.78
N GLU A 41 -0.74 37.60 6.47
CA GLU A 41 0.41 37.76 7.38
C GLU A 41 -0.07 38.35 8.74
N PRO A 42 0.19 37.68 9.88
CA PRO A 42 0.81 36.36 10.00
C PRO A 42 -0.06 35.24 9.41
N PHE A 43 0.57 34.11 9.05
CA PHE A 43 -0.17 32.92 8.63
C PHE A 43 -1.23 32.53 9.66
N GLU A 44 -2.39 32.11 9.18
CA GLU A 44 -3.57 31.85 10.01
C GLU A 44 -4.00 30.39 9.90
N ALA A 45 -4.18 29.69 11.02
CA ALA A 45 -4.76 28.35 10.97
C ALA A 45 -6.26 28.43 10.65
N ASN A 46 -6.68 27.75 9.58
CA ASN A 46 -8.06 27.66 9.14
C ASN A 46 -8.54 26.20 9.21
N PHE A 47 -9.59 25.96 10.00
CA PHE A 47 -10.19 24.64 10.25
C PHE A 47 -11.57 24.50 9.59
N ALA A 48 -12.00 25.48 8.79
CA ALA A 48 -13.31 25.47 8.12
C ALA A 48 -13.20 25.93 6.66
N ALA A 49 -13.98 25.30 5.79
CA ALA A 49 -14.07 25.75 4.40
C ALA A 49 -14.69 27.17 4.32
N PRO A 50 -14.34 27.98 3.30
CA PRO A 50 -13.43 27.66 2.20
C PRO A 50 -11.96 27.72 2.60
N PHE A 51 -11.17 26.79 2.07
CA PHE A 51 -9.70 26.79 2.19
C PHE A 51 -9.09 27.50 0.98
N ARG A 52 -8.00 28.25 1.18
CA ARG A 52 -7.34 29.03 0.11
C ARG A 52 -5.92 28.58 -0.18
N THR A 53 -5.31 27.87 0.76
CA THR A 53 -3.93 27.38 0.66
C THR A 53 -3.88 25.88 0.35
N ASN A 54 -3.27 25.51 -0.78
CA ASN A 54 -3.11 24.12 -1.21
C ASN A 54 -1.73 23.52 -0.92
N THR A 55 -0.83 24.26 -0.26
CA THR A 55 0.58 23.87 -0.07
C THR A 55 0.85 23.17 1.26
N ASN A 56 -0.14 23.08 2.15
CA ASN A 56 0.01 22.47 3.45
C ASN A 56 -1.31 21.89 3.98
N LEU A 57 -1.20 21.03 4.99
CA LEU A 57 -2.32 20.50 5.78
C LEU A 57 -1.99 20.58 7.27
N LEU A 58 -3.02 20.54 8.10
CA LEU A 58 -2.94 20.29 9.53
C LEU A 58 -3.49 18.89 9.81
N LEU A 59 -2.68 18.05 10.45
CA LEU A 59 -3.12 16.76 10.98
C LEU A 59 -3.34 16.82 12.49
N ALA A 60 -4.40 16.17 12.97
CA ALA A 60 -4.69 16.05 14.40
C ALA A 60 -5.04 14.61 14.80
N GLN A 61 -5.05 14.36 16.11
CA GLN A 61 -5.42 13.05 16.66
C GLN A 61 -6.92 12.75 16.50
N THR A 62 -7.77 13.78 16.45
CA THR A 62 -9.23 13.64 16.25
C THR A 62 -9.67 14.51 15.07
N ALA A 63 -10.76 14.12 14.41
CA ALA A 63 -11.27 14.78 13.21
C ALA A 63 -11.87 16.19 13.45
N ASP A 64 -12.17 16.52 14.70
CA ASP A 64 -12.83 17.75 15.15
C ASP A 64 -11.88 18.73 15.86
N GLU A 65 -10.58 18.44 15.92
CA GLU A 65 -9.59 19.32 16.53
C GLU A 65 -9.47 20.66 15.80
N VAL A 66 -9.45 21.75 16.57
CA VAL A 66 -9.36 23.14 16.08
C VAL A 66 -8.28 23.96 16.80
N ASN A 67 -7.53 23.33 17.70
CA ASN A 67 -6.39 23.95 18.36
C ASN A 67 -5.10 23.63 17.61
N LEU A 68 -4.52 24.64 16.95
CA LEU A 68 -3.25 24.52 16.21
C LEU A 68 -2.12 23.91 17.06
N SER A 69 -2.11 24.16 18.37
CA SER A 69 -1.10 23.60 19.28
C SER A 69 -1.22 22.10 19.49
N ASN A 70 -2.26 21.45 18.96
CA ASN A 70 -2.44 20.00 18.95
C ASN A 70 -2.18 19.39 17.57
N CYS A 71 -1.94 20.22 16.55
CA CYS A 71 -1.76 19.77 15.18
C CYS A 71 -0.28 19.51 14.83
N LEU A 72 -0.06 18.60 13.89
CA LEU A 72 1.19 18.45 13.15
C LEU A 72 1.03 19.18 11.81
N THR A 73 1.92 20.13 11.52
CA THR A 73 1.85 20.89 10.26
C THR A 73 2.57 20.13 9.15
N VAL A 74 1.88 19.90 8.05
CA VAL A 74 2.37 19.07 6.94
C VAL A 74 2.60 19.93 5.71
N GLN A 75 3.78 19.85 5.11
CA GLN A 75 4.04 20.43 3.79
C GLN A 75 3.56 19.49 2.69
N LEU A 76 2.76 20.00 1.74
CA LEU A 76 2.41 19.28 0.52
C LEU A 76 3.36 19.69 -0.63
N PRO A 77 4.29 18.85 -1.08
CA PRO A 77 5.13 19.16 -2.25
C PRO A 77 4.29 19.19 -3.53
N ALA A 78 4.68 19.99 -4.52
CA ALA A 78 3.97 20.02 -5.80
C ALA A 78 4.01 18.64 -6.50
N GLY A 79 2.91 18.25 -7.15
CA GLY A 79 2.74 16.96 -7.83
C GLY A 79 1.70 16.07 -7.16
N ALA A 80 1.72 14.77 -7.49
CA ALA A 80 0.64 13.82 -7.22
C ALA A 80 0.13 13.81 -5.76
N ILE A 81 1.00 13.97 -4.76
CA ILE A 81 0.59 14.00 -3.34
C ILE A 81 -0.25 15.24 -3.03
N ARG A 82 0.16 16.43 -3.49
CA ARG A 82 -0.62 17.66 -3.31
C ARG A 82 -1.91 17.60 -4.12
N ASP A 83 -1.80 17.16 -5.37
CA ASP A 83 -2.94 17.07 -6.27
C ASP A 83 -4.04 16.18 -5.66
N ALA A 84 -3.67 15.09 -4.99
CA ALA A 84 -4.63 14.18 -4.35
C ALA A 84 -5.18 14.65 -2.99
N LEU A 85 -4.45 15.45 -2.22
CA LEU A 85 -4.76 15.67 -0.80
C LEU A 85 -5.21 17.09 -0.44
N ASN A 86 -4.93 18.10 -1.27
CA ASN A 86 -5.12 19.48 -0.87
C ASN A 86 -6.61 19.84 -0.64
N LEU A 87 -6.92 20.62 0.40
CA LEU A 87 -8.31 20.94 0.75
C LEU A 87 -8.96 22.05 -0.10
N VAL A 88 -8.19 22.71 -0.98
CA VAL A 88 -8.75 23.71 -1.91
C VAL A 88 -9.53 22.98 -3.00
N ASP A 89 -8.90 21.97 -3.61
CA ASP A 89 -9.49 21.16 -4.68
C ASP A 89 -10.31 19.98 -4.11
N HIS A 90 -9.95 19.48 -2.92
CA HIS A 90 -10.58 18.33 -2.26
C HIS A 90 -11.10 18.66 -0.84
N PRO A 91 -12.07 19.57 -0.68
CA PRO A 91 -12.64 19.90 0.63
C PRO A 91 -13.27 18.69 1.33
N GLU A 92 -13.70 17.67 0.58
CA GLU A 92 -14.21 16.40 1.09
C GLU A 92 -13.19 15.56 1.87
N ASN A 93 -11.89 15.85 1.74
CA ASN A 93 -10.86 15.16 2.50
C ASN A 93 -10.78 15.63 3.96
N LYS A 94 -11.42 16.75 4.31
CA LYS A 94 -11.50 17.22 5.70
C LYS A 94 -12.20 16.17 6.58
N GLY A 95 -11.58 15.82 7.69
CA GLY A 95 -12.07 14.85 8.66
C GLY A 95 -11.76 13.40 8.31
N LYS A 96 -11.15 13.12 7.15
CA LYS A 96 -10.66 11.79 6.81
C LYS A 96 -9.33 11.51 7.50
N GLU A 97 -9.11 10.24 7.83
CA GLU A 97 -7.83 9.77 8.35
C GLU A 97 -6.88 9.46 7.18
N VAL A 98 -5.65 9.92 7.28
CA VAL A 98 -4.62 9.75 6.25
C VAL A 98 -3.33 9.23 6.88
N LYS A 99 -2.60 8.40 6.15
CA LYS A 99 -1.18 8.10 6.45
C LYS A 99 -0.30 8.89 5.51
N LEU A 100 0.74 9.55 6.02
CA LEU A 100 1.70 10.33 5.23
C LEU A 100 3.13 9.91 5.54
N LEU A 101 3.97 9.76 4.52
CA LEU A 101 5.39 9.46 4.65
C LEU A 101 6.21 10.71 4.37
N GLY A 102 7.03 11.12 5.34
CA GLY A 102 7.94 12.24 5.16
C GLY A 102 9.00 12.33 6.26
N ASN A 103 9.63 13.49 6.37
CA ASN A 103 10.64 13.78 7.37
C ASN A 103 10.01 14.59 8.52
N LEU A 104 10.19 14.12 9.75
CA LEU A 104 9.77 14.84 10.95
C LEU A 104 10.78 15.94 11.22
N GLU A 105 10.36 17.19 11.03
CA GLU A 105 11.16 18.39 11.24
C GLU A 105 10.23 19.61 11.41
N ALA A 106 10.75 20.70 11.97
CA ALA A 106 9.96 21.90 12.22
C ALA A 106 9.43 22.52 10.92
N TYR A 107 8.17 22.96 10.95
CA TYR A 107 7.52 23.68 9.87
C TYR A 107 6.60 24.77 10.45
N PHE A 108 6.71 26.00 9.93
CA PHE A 108 6.06 27.20 10.50
C PHE A 108 6.29 27.41 12.01
N GLY A 109 7.50 27.05 12.49
CA GLY A 109 7.86 27.23 13.91
C GLY A 109 7.23 26.22 14.87
N GLN A 110 6.53 25.21 14.35
CA GLN A 110 5.91 24.12 15.13
C GLN A 110 6.46 22.76 14.67
N PRO A 111 6.23 21.68 15.42
CA PRO A 111 6.46 20.33 14.93
C PRO A 111 5.75 20.07 13.59
N GLY A 112 6.47 19.51 12.62
CA GLY A 112 5.94 19.31 11.28
C GLY A 112 6.39 18.04 10.58
N LEU A 113 5.83 17.84 9.39
CA LEU A 113 6.16 16.77 8.47
C LEU A 113 6.42 17.37 7.08
N LYS A 114 7.63 17.20 6.57
CA LYS A 114 8.07 17.80 5.30
C LYS A 114 8.63 16.77 4.34
N GLY A 115 8.81 17.18 3.08
CA GLY A 115 9.41 16.31 2.06
C GLY A 115 8.62 15.02 1.85
N LEU A 116 7.29 15.13 1.74
CA LEU A 116 6.45 13.95 1.60
C LEU A 116 6.84 13.15 0.36
N THR A 117 6.95 11.84 0.52
CA THR A 117 7.19 10.89 -0.56
C THR A 117 6.04 9.89 -0.71
N GLY A 118 5.15 9.79 0.27
CA GLY A 118 4.03 8.87 0.24
C GLY A 118 2.79 9.38 0.97
N TYR A 119 1.63 8.86 0.56
CA TYR A 119 0.36 9.02 1.25
C TYR A 119 -0.52 7.78 1.06
N TRP A 120 -1.47 7.59 1.99
CA TRP A 120 -2.53 6.61 1.86
C TRP A 120 -3.82 7.17 2.45
N LEU A 121 -4.86 7.20 1.63
CA LEU A 121 -6.18 7.73 1.95
C LEU A 121 -7.25 6.86 1.26
N ASP A 122 -8.25 6.39 2.01
CA ASP A 122 -9.38 5.62 1.48
C ASP A 122 -8.97 4.43 0.59
N GLY A 123 -7.91 3.71 0.95
CA GLY A 123 -7.45 2.53 0.20
C GLY A 123 -6.65 2.86 -1.07
N ASN A 124 -6.27 4.12 -1.27
CA ASN A 124 -5.46 4.53 -2.42
C ASN A 124 -4.31 5.43 -1.98
N GLY A 125 -3.24 5.45 -2.78
CA GLY A 125 -2.18 6.44 -2.63
C GLY A 125 -0.82 5.94 -3.08
N ILE A 126 0.21 6.71 -2.73
CA ILE A 126 1.61 6.39 -3.01
C ILE A 126 2.21 5.83 -1.73
N ILE A 127 2.55 4.56 -1.72
CA ILE A 127 3.41 4.00 -0.69
C ILE A 127 4.75 3.77 -1.38
N PRO A 128 5.78 4.60 -1.16
CA PRO A 128 7.08 4.35 -1.75
C PRO A 128 7.53 2.98 -1.33
N ALA A 129 7.81 2.15 -2.33
CA ALA A 129 8.29 0.82 -2.04
C ALA A 129 9.72 0.90 -1.51
N THR A 130 9.84 0.90 -0.20
CA THR A 130 11.11 0.76 0.50
C THR A 130 11.27 -0.70 0.85
N GLY A 131 11.56 -1.50 -0.17
CA GLY A 131 11.92 -2.90 -0.05
C GLY A 131 13.22 -3.16 -0.80
N PHE A 132 13.98 -4.18 -0.40
CA PHE A 132 15.10 -4.66 -1.22
C PHE A 132 14.61 -5.35 -2.50
N PHE A 133 13.32 -5.71 -2.54
CA PHE A 133 12.61 -6.12 -3.74
C PHE A 133 11.28 -5.39 -3.82
N THR A 134 10.94 -4.89 -5.00
CA THR A 134 9.69 -4.20 -5.29
C THR A 134 9.26 -4.50 -6.71
N GLU A 135 7.98 -4.81 -6.88
CA GLU A 135 7.30 -4.80 -8.17
C GLU A 135 6.02 -3.97 -8.06
N GLU A 136 5.86 -2.98 -8.94
CA GLU A 136 4.74 -2.02 -8.95
C GLU A 136 3.73 -2.32 -10.06
N PHE A 137 4.04 -3.25 -10.98
CA PHE A 137 3.19 -3.56 -12.12
C PHE A 137 2.72 -2.33 -12.92
N ALA A 138 3.55 -1.29 -13.00
CA ALA A 138 3.15 0.03 -13.49
C ALA A 138 2.69 0.02 -14.97
N THR A 139 3.30 -0.84 -15.80
CA THR A 139 3.00 -0.88 -17.25
C THR A 139 2.92 -2.28 -17.84
N ASN A 140 3.28 -3.31 -17.08
CA ASN A 140 3.25 -4.73 -17.47
C ASN A 140 3.39 -5.62 -16.22
N LEU A 141 3.55 -6.93 -16.39
CA LEU A 141 3.82 -7.88 -15.29
C LEU A 141 5.24 -7.76 -14.69
N GLY A 142 6.01 -6.76 -15.11
CA GLY A 142 7.36 -6.47 -14.66
C GLY A 142 8.28 -7.66 -14.87
N THR A 143 8.89 -8.12 -13.78
CA THR A 143 9.78 -9.30 -13.80
C THR A 143 9.08 -10.61 -13.44
N PHE A 144 7.78 -10.57 -13.13
CA PHE A 144 7.01 -11.77 -12.84
C PHE A 144 6.66 -12.52 -14.14
N THR A 145 6.52 -13.83 -14.02
CA THR A 145 6.15 -14.73 -15.11
C THR A 145 4.80 -15.36 -14.83
N ALA A 146 3.91 -15.35 -15.82
CA ALA A 146 2.65 -16.08 -15.79
C ALA A 146 2.87 -17.53 -16.27
N GLU A 147 2.40 -18.50 -15.51
CA GLU A 147 2.47 -19.93 -15.83
C GLU A 147 1.05 -20.52 -15.82
N ASN A 148 0.55 -20.85 -17.02
CA ASN A 148 -0.78 -21.42 -17.21
C ASN A 148 -0.74 -22.96 -17.09
N ILE A 149 -1.54 -23.50 -16.17
CA ILE A 149 -1.71 -24.94 -15.99
C ILE A 149 -3.01 -25.44 -16.63
N THR A 150 -4.12 -24.72 -16.46
CA THR A 150 -5.43 -25.10 -16.99
C THR A 150 -6.26 -23.86 -17.24
N GLY A 151 -7.06 -23.87 -18.32
CA GLY A 151 -7.94 -22.76 -18.69
C GLY A 151 -7.34 -21.88 -19.79
N ALA A 152 -8.17 -21.00 -20.35
CA ALA A 152 -7.79 -20.12 -21.46
C ALA A 152 -7.34 -18.73 -20.98
N GLU A 153 -7.86 -18.32 -19.82
CA GLU A 153 -7.55 -17.09 -19.12
C GLU A 153 -6.17 -17.22 -18.47
N VAL A 154 -5.40 -16.14 -18.43
CA VAL A 154 -4.03 -16.09 -17.91
C VAL A 154 -3.81 -14.80 -17.14
N TRP A 155 -2.84 -14.76 -16.23
CA TRP A 155 -2.40 -13.51 -15.63
C TRP A 155 -2.00 -12.50 -16.72
N GLU A 156 -2.59 -11.32 -16.66
CA GLU A 156 -2.37 -10.22 -17.61
C GLU A 156 -2.13 -8.91 -16.88
N TRP A 157 -1.61 -7.90 -17.57
CA TRP A 157 -1.53 -6.55 -17.01
C TRP A 157 -2.85 -5.79 -17.23
N ALA A 158 -3.27 -5.00 -16.25
CA ALA A 158 -4.40 -4.09 -16.37
C ALA A 158 -4.06 -2.71 -15.77
N ASN A 159 -4.72 -1.66 -16.29
CA ASN A 159 -4.54 -0.28 -15.82
C ASN A 159 -5.57 0.08 -14.74
N PHE A 160 -5.57 -0.66 -13.63
CA PHE A 160 -6.36 -0.35 -12.44
C PHE A 160 -5.42 0.00 -11.28
N GLY A 161 -5.82 0.95 -10.43
CA GLY A 161 -5.01 1.36 -9.29
C GLY A 161 -3.64 1.97 -9.63
N GLY A 162 -3.40 2.39 -10.89
CA GLY A 162 -2.09 2.86 -11.37
C GLY A 162 -1.25 1.79 -12.10
N GLY A 163 -1.79 0.58 -12.24
CA GLY A 163 -1.13 -0.57 -12.86
C GLY A 163 -1.23 -1.79 -11.95
N CYS A 164 -1.64 -2.94 -12.47
CA CYS A 164 -1.74 -4.17 -11.70
C CYS A 164 -1.55 -5.42 -12.57
N ALA A 165 -1.16 -6.52 -11.93
CA ALA A 165 -1.37 -7.85 -12.48
C ALA A 165 -2.80 -8.31 -12.16
N LYS A 166 -3.53 -8.82 -13.15
CA LYS A 166 -4.93 -9.21 -13.04
C LYS A 166 -5.12 -10.65 -13.49
N MET A 167 -5.97 -11.38 -12.78
CA MET A 167 -6.46 -12.69 -13.18
C MET A 167 -7.96 -12.82 -12.95
N THR A 168 -8.66 -13.45 -13.89
CA THR A 168 -10.07 -13.80 -13.74
C THR A 168 -10.41 -15.07 -14.50
N GLY A 169 -11.16 -15.95 -13.86
CA GLY A 169 -11.79 -17.11 -14.50
C GLY A 169 -13.17 -16.79 -15.09
N PHE A 170 -13.62 -15.52 -15.05
CA PHE A 170 -14.88 -15.10 -15.64
C PHE A 170 -14.66 -14.47 -17.01
N ALA A 171 -15.12 -15.15 -18.07
CA ALA A 171 -15.02 -14.70 -19.44
C ALA A 171 -16.28 -15.07 -20.22
N ASN A 172 -16.67 -14.22 -21.18
CA ASN A 172 -17.86 -14.45 -22.03
C ASN A 172 -19.15 -14.72 -21.22
N GLN A 173 -19.34 -13.99 -20.11
CA GLN A 173 -20.50 -14.12 -19.20
C GLN A 173 -20.63 -15.49 -18.51
N ALA A 174 -19.53 -16.23 -18.36
CA ALA A 174 -19.49 -17.51 -17.66
C ALA A 174 -18.20 -17.66 -16.84
N ASN A 175 -18.24 -18.45 -15.76
CA ASN A 175 -17.04 -18.87 -15.07
C ASN A 175 -16.44 -20.10 -15.76
N HIS A 176 -15.11 -20.18 -15.79
CA HIS A 176 -14.35 -21.27 -16.37
C HIS A 176 -13.46 -21.92 -15.33
N VAL A 177 -13.15 -23.20 -15.52
CA VAL A 177 -12.11 -23.88 -14.74
C VAL A 177 -10.76 -23.31 -15.14
N ASN A 178 -10.01 -22.80 -14.17
CA ASN A 178 -8.70 -22.22 -14.42
C ASN A 178 -7.72 -22.51 -13.27
N GLU A 179 -6.46 -22.73 -13.62
CA GLU A 179 -5.31 -22.69 -12.71
C GLU A 179 -4.17 -21.93 -13.38
N ASP A 180 -3.84 -20.75 -12.86
CA ASP A 180 -2.80 -19.88 -13.40
C ASP A 180 -1.99 -19.26 -12.25
N TRP A 181 -0.68 -19.10 -12.48
CA TRP A 181 0.26 -18.69 -11.45
C TRP A 181 1.05 -17.47 -11.91
N LEU A 182 1.13 -16.44 -11.07
CA LEU A 182 2.03 -15.31 -11.27
C LEU A 182 3.23 -15.47 -10.34
N ILE A 183 4.42 -15.68 -10.88
CA ILE A 183 5.61 -16.09 -10.11
C ILE A 183 6.73 -15.05 -10.24
N SER A 184 7.30 -14.63 -9.11
CA SER A 184 8.38 -13.65 -9.04
C SER A 184 9.69 -14.15 -9.67
N PRO A 185 10.66 -13.27 -10.01
CA PRO A 185 12.05 -13.68 -10.18
C PRO A 185 12.61 -14.33 -8.91
N SER A 186 13.80 -14.92 -8.98
CA SER A 186 14.48 -15.42 -7.77
C SER A 186 14.94 -14.23 -6.94
N ILE A 187 14.52 -14.19 -5.67
CA ILE A 187 14.83 -13.09 -4.76
C ILE A 187 15.78 -13.62 -3.68
N SER A 188 16.95 -12.99 -3.53
CA SER A 188 17.92 -13.41 -2.52
C SER A 188 17.63 -12.77 -1.18
N LEU A 189 17.54 -13.60 -0.13
CA LEU A 189 17.42 -13.17 1.26
C LEU A 189 18.75 -13.30 2.02
N ALA A 190 19.86 -13.45 1.29
CA ALA A 190 21.18 -13.62 1.87
C ALA A 190 21.61 -12.36 2.64
N GLY A 191 21.98 -12.53 3.91
CA GLY A 191 22.46 -11.44 4.77
C GLY A 191 21.38 -10.51 5.31
N LEU A 192 20.12 -10.73 4.95
CA LEU A 192 18.98 -9.96 5.44
C LEU A 192 18.38 -10.62 6.69
N THR A 193 17.83 -9.80 7.57
CA THR A 193 17.15 -10.24 8.80
C THR A 193 15.89 -9.44 9.03
N GLY A 194 14.92 -10.04 9.71
CA GLY A 194 13.59 -9.45 9.87
C GLY A 194 12.88 -9.26 8.54
N VAL A 195 13.06 -10.20 7.62
CA VAL A 195 12.45 -10.10 6.28
C VAL A 195 10.94 -10.24 6.40
N SER A 196 10.21 -9.32 5.77
CA SER A 196 8.76 -9.39 5.63
C SER A 196 8.34 -9.13 4.19
N MET A 197 7.13 -9.58 3.87
CA MET A 197 6.47 -9.34 2.59
C MET A 197 5.13 -8.64 2.84
N SER A 198 4.82 -7.66 1.98
CA SER A 198 3.48 -7.12 1.83
C SER A 198 3.14 -6.94 0.34
N PHE A 199 1.87 -6.75 0.05
CA PHE A 199 1.37 -6.47 -1.29
C PHE A 199 0.07 -5.68 -1.22
N THR A 200 -0.32 -5.03 -2.32
CA THR A 200 -1.66 -4.47 -2.48
C THR A 200 -2.52 -5.37 -3.35
N GLU A 201 -3.77 -5.56 -2.98
CA GLU A 201 -4.72 -6.32 -3.80
C GLU A 201 -6.11 -5.70 -3.84
N ALA A 202 -6.84 -5.97 -4.93
CA ALA A 202 -8.28 -5.86 -4.99
C ALA A 202 -8.87 -7.22 -5.39
N ILE A 203 -10.01 -7.59 -4.78
CA ILE A 203 -10.70 -8.84 -5.09
C ILE A 203 -12.20 -8.55 -5.22
N ASN A 204 -12.79 -9.05 -6.30
CA ASN A 204 -14.24 -9.04 -6.47
C ASN A 204 -14.81 -10.40 -6.88
N PHE A 205 -16.07 -10.63 -6.52
CA PHE A 205 -16.85 -11.85 -6.77
C PHE A 205 -16.25 -13.14 -6.18
N ILE A 206 -15.52 -13.04 -5.06
CA ILE A 206 -14.94 -14.22 -4.44
C ILE A 206 -16.00 -15.11 -3.79
N THR A 207 -15.84 -16.43 -3.93
CA THR A 207 -16.63 -17.43 -3.19
C THR A 207 -15.81 -18.11 -2.10
N SER A 208 -14.50 -18.27 -2.32
CA SER A 208 -13.57 -18.82 -1.33
C SER A 208 -12.18 -18.19 -1.48
N LEU A 209 -11.59 -17.72 -0.39
CA LEU A 209 -10.20 -17.24 -0.39
C LEU A 209 -9.17 -18.35 -0.65
N SER A 210 -9.55 -19.63 -0.47
CA SER A 210 -8.68 -20.76 -0.82
C SER A 210 -8.34 -20.82 -2.31
N ASP A 211 -9.12 -20.13 -3.15
CA ASP A 211 -8.92 -20.10 -4.59
C ASP A 211 -7.83 -19.07 -4.98
N LEU A 212 -7.42 -18.19 -4.05
CA LEU A 212 -6.46 -17.10 -4.26
C LEU A 212 -5.33 -17.17 -3.22
N GLN A 213 -4.31 -17.98 -3.52
CA GLN A 213 -3.24 -18.31 -2.57
C GLN A 213 -1.97 -17.50 -2.82
N VAL A 214 -1.30 -17.08 -1.75
CA VAL A 214 0.04 -16.50 -1.80
C VAL A 214 1.02 -17.56 -1.32
N LEU A 215 1.97 -17.92 -2.17
CA LEU A 215 2.84 -19.07 -1.96
C LEU A 215 4.31 -18.66 -2.02
N ILE A 216 5.17 -19.42 -1.33
CA ILE A 216 6.61 -19.28 -1.38
C ILE A 216 7.29 -20.60 -1.68
N SER A 217 8.36 -20.56 -2.48
CA SER A 217 9.19 -21.73 -2.80
C SER A 217 10.67 -21.37 -2.75
N THR A 218 11.50 -22.33 -2.33
CA THR A 218 12.97 -22.23 -2.33
C THR A 218 13.63 -23.14 -3.37
N ASN A 219 12.85 -23.98 -4.06
CA ASN A 219 13.34 -24.92 -5.06
C ASN A 219 12.71 -24.76 -6.46
N TYR A 220 11.75 -23.84 -6.63
CA TYR A 220 11.24 -23.50 -7.95
C TYR A 220 12.29 -22.78 -8.81
N THR A 221 12.46 -23.26 -10.04
CA THR A 221 13.44 -22.74 -11.00
C THR A 221 12.77 -22.00 -12.15
N SER A 222 11.92 -22.69 -12.93
CA SER A 222 11.19 -22.15 -14.09
C SER A 222 10.13 -23.15 -14.61
N GLY A 223 9.17 -22.67 -15.41
CA GLY A 223 8.18 -23.51 -16.07
C GLY A 223 7.09 -23.99 -15.11
N ASN A 224 6.62 -25.23 -15.29
CA ASN A 224 5.47 -25.75 -14.55
C ASN A 224 5.67 -25.67 -13.01
N PRO A 225 4.88 -24.87 -12.27
CA PRO A 225 4.99 -24.71 -10.81
C PRO A 225 4.83 -26.01 -10.02
N ASN A 226 4.15 -27.03 -10.56
CA ASN A 226 3.98 -28.33 -9.91
C ASN A 226 5.28 -29.17 -9.88
N SER A 227 6.35 -28.70 -10.52
CA SER A 227 7.69 -29.30 -10.41
C SER A 227 8.43 -28.95 -9.11
N ALA A 228 7.89 -28.03 -8.32
CA ALA A 228 8.49 -27.51 -7.10
C ALA A 228 7.56 -27.67 -5.89
N THR A 229 8.11 -27.45 -4.71
CA THR A 229 7.32 -27.42 -3.47
C THR A 229 6.99 -25.98 -3.10
N TRP A 230 5.73 -25.76 -2.74
CA TRP A 230 5.21 -24.45 -2.37
C TRP A 230 4.63 -24.51 -0.95
N THR A 231 4.92 -23.50 -0.16
CA THR A 231 4.32 -23.30 1.17
C THR A 231 3.42 -22.08 1.10
N GLU A 232 2.20 -22.19 1.63
CA GLU A 232 1.29 -21.04 1.67
C GLU A 232 1.70 -20.05 2.76
N LEU A 233 1.81 -18.79 2.37
CA LEU A 233 1.99 -17.66 3.26
C LEU A 233 0.62 -17.19 3.75
N THR A 234 0.45 -17.14 5.06
CA THR A 234 -0.80 -16.75 5.72
C THR A 234 -0.56 -15.59 6.67
N GLY A 235 -1.64 -14.94 7.14
CA GLY A 235 -1.57 -13.79 8.05
C GLY A 235 -1.73 -12.43 7.38
N PHE A 236 -1.95 -12.40 6.07
CA PHE A 236 -2.30 -11.18 5.35
C PHE A 236 -3.73 -10.72 5.68
N THR A 237 -3.92 -9.40 5.73
CA THR A 237 -5.23 -8.76 5.69
C THR A 237 -5.72 -8.74 4.24
N ARG A 238 -6.62 -9.65 3.89
CA ARG A 238 -7.10 -9.80 2.50
C ARG A 238 -8.24 -8.83 2.17
N SER A 239 -8.38 -8.49 0.89
CA SER A 239 -9.56 -7.75 0.39
C SER A 239 -10.85 -8.52 0.73
N PRO A 240 -11.97 -7.84 1.07
CA PRO A 240 -13.24 -8.50 1.42
C PRO A 240 -13.86 -9.30 0.28
N GLY A 241 -13.34 -9.18 -0.96
CA GLY A 241 -13.75 -10.00 -2.08
C GLY A 241 -15.01 -9.54 -2.80
N ASN A 242 -15.47 -8.32 -2.50
CA ASN A 242 -16.67 -7.70 -3.06
C ASN A 242 -16.45 -6.22 -3.45
N SER A 243 -15.18 -5.81 -3.63
CA SER A 243 -14.81 -4.42 -3.91
C SER A 243 -13.62 -4.33 -4.85
N TRP A 244 -13.62 -3.30 -5.69
CA TRP A 244 -12.48 -2.94 -6.55
C TRP A 244 -11.47 -2.03 -5.85
N THR A 245 -11.71 -1.68 -4.58
CA THR A 245 -10.76 -0.88 -3.80
C THR A 245 -9.55 -1.73 -3.45
N PHE A 246 -8.36 -1.23 -3.80
CA PHE A 246 -7.12 -1.83 -3.37
C PHE A 246 -6.96 -1.72 -1.86
N VAL A 247 -6.50 -2.79 -1.23
CA VAL A 247 -6.15 -2.82 0.20
C VAL A 247 -4.69 -3.26 0.33
N GLU A 248 -4.00 -2.74 1.34
CA GLU A 248 -2.68 -3.26 1.71
C GLU A 248 -2.85 -4.55 2.52
N SER A 249 -2.05 -5.57 2.20
CA SER A 249 -2.10 -6.88 2.84
C SER A 249 -1.59 -6.88 4.28
N GLY A 250 -0.91 -5.81 4.70
CA GLY A 250 -0.02 -5.81 5.86
C GLY A 250 1.20 -6.71 5.66
N SER A 251 2.13 -6.66 6.62
CA SER A 251 3.37 -7.43 6.58
C SER A 251 3.25 -8.85 7.15
N VAL A 252 3.68 -9.84 6.37
CA VAL A 252 3.89 -11.23 6.81
C VAL A 252 5.38 -11.53 6.88
N SER A 253 5.82 -12.14 7.98
CA SER A 253 7.22 -12.51 8.19
C SER A 253 7.67 -13.65 7.29
N LEU A 254 8.86 -13.49 6.70
CA LEU A 254 9.58 -14.52 5.94
C LEU A 254 10.82 -15.02 6.68
N ALA A 255 10.90 -14.84 8.00
CA ALA A 255 12.09 -15.18 8.80
C ALA A 255 12.58 -16.63 8.59
N ALA A 256 11.66 -17.57 8.34
CA ALA A 256 12.00 -18.98 8.07
C ALA A 256 12.79 -19.20 6.77
N TYR A 257 12.83 -18.20 5.89
CA TYR A 257 13.46 -18.26 4.57
C TYR A 257 14.73 -17.40 4.47
N GLU A 258 15.09 -16.68 5.53
CA GLU A 258 16.30 -15.85 5.57
C GLU A 258 17.56 -16.67 5.22
N GLY A 259 18.47 -16.07 4.46
CA GLY A 259 19.66 -16.75 3.95
C GLY A 259 19.44 -17.60 2.69
N GLN A 260 18.20 -17.74 2.20
CA GLN A 260 17.88 -18.52 1.01
C GLN A 260 17.53 -17.62 -0.19
N ASN A 261 17.47 -18.22 -1.38
CA ASN A 261 16.80 -17.62 -2.52
C ASN A 261 15.35 -18.13 -2.54
N VAL A 262 14.41 -17.21 -2.72
CA VAL A 262 12.97 -17.52 -2.70
C VAL A 262 12.29 -17.11 -3.99
N ARG A 263 11.11 -17.69 -4.20
CA ARG A 263 10.13 -17.32 -5.22
C ARG A 263 8.81 -17.07 -4.51
N ILE A 264 8.16 -15.97 -4.84
CA ILE A 264 6.80 -15.68 -4.41
C ILE A 264 5.87 -15.99 -5.57
N ALA A 265 4.73 -16.62 -5.31
CA ALA A 265 3.70 -16.85 -6.30
C ALA A 265 2.31 -16.45 -5.82
N PHE A 266 1.51 -15.92 -6.75
CA PHE A 266 0.08 -15.74 -6.61
C PHE A 266 -0.62 -16.80 -7.44
N LYS A 267 -1.16 -17.83 -6.76
CA LYS A 267 -1.86 -18.93 -7.41
C LYS A 267 -3.34 -18.62 -7.46
N TYR A 268 -3.90 -18.65 -8.67
CA TYR A 268 -5.31 -18.47 -8.93
C TYR A 268 -5.96 -19.80 -9.30
N LEU A 269 -7.12 -20.08 -8.73
CA LEU A 269 -8.00 -21.17 -9.09
C LEU A 269 -9.41 -20.65 -9.39
N SER A 270 -10.08 -21.27 -10.36
CA SER A 270 -11.51 -21.05 -10.60
C SER A 270 -12.20 -22.32 -11.07
N SER A 271 -13.53 -22.28 -11.08
CA SER A 271 -14.40 -23.38 -11.49
C SER A 271 -15.56 -22.87 -12.34
N ASN A 272 -16.36 -23.78 -12.88
CA ASN A 272 -17.57 -23.40 -13.64
C ASN A 272 -18.63 -22.65 -12.80
N SER A 273 -18.48 -22.59 -11.47
CA SER A 273 -19.40 -21.90 -10.56
C SER A 273 -18.79 -20.68 -9.85
N ALA A 274 -17.48 -20.48 -9.95
CA ALA A 274 -16.76 -19.44 -9.23
C ALA A 274 -15.56 -18.96 -10.05
N GLY A 275 -15.52 -17.66 -10.36
CA GLY A 275 -14.47 -17.02 -11.16
C GLY A 275 -14.22 -15.61 -10.67
N ALA A 276 -13.65 -15.48 -9.48
CA ALA A 276 -13.31 -14.18 -8.88
C ALA A 276 -12.38 -13.39 -9.79
N THR A 277 -12.38 -12.06 -9.69
CA THR A 277 -11.29 -11.25 -10.25
C THR A 277 -10.32 -10.90 -9.13
N TRP A 278 -9.04 -11.14 -9.37
CA TRP A 278 -7.96 -10.83 -8.43
C TRP A 278 -6.95 -9.90 -9.11
N GLU A 279 -6.67 -8.78 -8.45
CA GLU A 279 -5.74 -7.77 -8.92
C GLU A 279 -4.64 -7.59 -7.88
N ILE A 280 -3.38 -7.68 -8.28
CA ILE A 280 -2.20 -7.40 -7.45
C ILE A 280 -1.57 -6.10 -7.95
N GLY A 281 -1.62 -5.05 -7.13
CA GLY A 281 -1.11 -3.74 -7.52
C GLY A 281 0.39 -3.63 -7.30
N ARG A 282 0.90 -4.19 -6.20
CA ARG A 282 2.29 -4.03 -5.79
C ARG A 282 2.74 -5.18 -4.93
N VAL A 283 4.01 -5.57 -5.01
CA VAL A 283 4.67 -6.53 -4.13
C VAL A 283 5.93 -5.93 -3.55
N VAL A 284 6.09 -5.99 -2.23
CA VAL A 284 7.27 -5.47 -1.52
C VAL A 284 7.83 -6.54 -0.60
N LEU A 285 9.14 -6.79 -0.68
CA LEU A 285 9.87 -7.46 0.39
C LEU A 285 10.83 -6.48 1.05
N SER A 286 10.75 -6.38 2.37
CA SER A 286 11.55 -5.46 3.18
C SER A 286 12.33 -6.21 4.26
N SER A 287 13.39 -5.59 4.77
CA SER A 287 14.20 -6.11 5.87
C SER A 287 14.34 -5.04 6.95
N SER A 288 14.54 -5.46 8.21
CA SER A 288 14.82 -4.53 9.32
C SER A 288 16.30 -4.16 9.44
N LYS A 289 17.14 -4.70 8.56
CA LYS A 289 18.59 -4.50 8.49
C LYS A 289 19.03 -4.31 7.05
#